data_AF-A0A4R8WTV1-F1
#
_entry.id   AF-A0A4R8WTV1-F1
#
_cell.length_a   1.000
_cell.length_b   1.000
_cell.length_c   1.000
_cell.angle_alpha   90.00
_cell.angle_beta   90.00
_cell.angle_gamma   90.00
#
_symmetry.space_group_name_H-M   'P 1'
#
loop_
_entity.id
_entity.type
_entity.pdbx_description
1 polymer ?
#
loop_
_entity_poly.entity_id
_entity_poly.type
_entity_poly.pdbx_seq_one_letter_code
_entity_poly.pdbx_strand_id
1 'polypeptide(L)'
;MTELGWLPEPITTDAKAYGVAAAIAGSTYDTTLATRKQFLGDLATWHTLDPRYDLASDQQDALASKLEELNRRVIVPETDWDAQAKNTIAVTAKVDGKVLVDYDHLSPQPGSLDVLMRDGYHLVTTNILATYTGRGDVNYQEHYAVSVQVLCGRTVPVAGSGQTPADCKLIRFFPETRK
;
A
#
# COMPACT_ATOMS: atom_id res chain seq x y z
N MET A 1 7.17 -12.61 -8.24
CA MET A 1 6.99 -12.61 -6.77
C MET A 1 8.26 -13.16 -6.13
N THR A 2 8.59 -12.72 -4.92
CA THR A 2 9.69 -13.27 -4.11
C THR A 2 9.33 -14.67 -3.58
N GLU A 3 10.28 -15.34 -2.92
CA GLU A 3 10.07 -16.66 -2.28
C GLU A 3 8.94 -16.66 -1.24
N LEU A 4 8.62 -15.49 -0.65
CA LEU A 4 7.56 -15.33 0.34
C LEU A 4 6.23 -14.86 -0.28
N GLY A 5 6.14 -14.88 -1.62
CA GLY A 5 4.92 -14.53 -2.36
C GLY A 5 4.72 -13.02 -2.58
N TRP A 6 5.75 -12.19 -2.33
CA TRP A 6 5.58 -10.74 -2.37
C TRP A 6 5.91 -10.13 -3.72
N LEU A 7 5.35 -8.96 -3.98
CA LEU A 7 5.76 -8.11 -5.08
C LEU A 7 6.93 -7.24 -4.62
N PRO A 8 8.02 -7.12 -5.40
CA PRO A 8 9.10 -6.19 -5.08
C PRO A 8 8.61 -4.74 -5.24
N GLU A 9 9.18 -3.83 -4.43
CA GLU A 9 8.93 -2.41 -4.58
C GLU A 9 9.40 -1.93 -5.97
N PRO A 10 8.54 -1.26 -6.76
CA PRO A 10 8.96 -0.72 -8.04
C PRO A 10 9.92 0.45 -7.85
N ILE A 11 10.98 0.48 -8.65
CA ILE A 11 11.88 1.63 -8.76
C ILE A 11 11.37 2.49 -9.92
N THR A 12 10.68 3.58 -9.61
CA THR A 12 10.07 4.44 -10.62
C THR A 12 9.81 5.84 -10.07
N THR A 13 9.79 6.83 -10.96
CA THR A 13 9.38 8.21 -10.69
C THR A 13 7.94 8.49 -11.14
N ASP A 14 7.24 7.51 -11.74
CA ASP A 14 5.84 7.64 -12.12
C ASP A 14 4.94 7.29 -10.92
N ALA A 15 4.33 8.33 -10.33
CA ALA A 15 3.42 8.19 -9.21
C ALA A 15 2.26 7.22 -9.48
N LYS A 16 1.71 7.23 -10.70
CA LYS A 16 0.62 6.33 -11.08
C LYS A 16 1.09 4.89 -11.09
N ALA A 17 2.24 4.62 -11.72
CA ALA A 17 2.81 3.28 -11.79
C ALA A 17 3.16 2.75 -10.39
N TYR A 18 3.79 3.58 -9.56
CA TYR A 18 4.11 3.23 -8.18
C TYR A 18 2.84 2.97 -7.35
N GLY A 19 1.85 3.87 -7.42
CA GLY A 19 0.62 3.76 -6.65
C GLY A 19 -0.20 2.52 -7.01
N VAL A 20 -0.26 2.17 -8.30
CA VAL A 20 -0.88 0.92 -8.77
C VAL A 20 -0.16 -0.31 -8.20
N ALA A 21 1.18 -0.33 -8.26
CA ALA A 21 1.95 -1.44 -7.71
C ALA A 21 1.78 -1.57 -6.20
N ALA A 22 1.75 -0.46 -5.46
CA ALA A 22 1.52 -0.45 -4.01
C ALA A 22 0.13 -0.97 -3.66
N ALA A 23 -0.91 -0.55 -4.40
CA ALA A 23 -2.26 -1.06 -4.21
C ALA A 23 -2.35 -2.58 -4.47
N ILE A 24 -1.73 -3.08 -5.55
CA ILE A 24 -1.70 -4.51 -5.84
C ILE A 24 -0.90 -5.27 -4.76
N ALA A 25 0.24 -4.74 -4.31
CA ALA A 25 1.08 -5.35 -3.29
C ALA A 25 0.36 -5.45 -1.93
N GLY A 26 -0.35 -4.40 -1.52
CA GLY A 26 -1.16 -4.42 -0.30
C GLY A 26 -2.36 -5.39 -0.36
N SER A 27 -2.76 -5.80 -1.55
CA SER A 27 -3.92 -6.66 -1.82
C SER A 27 -3.56 -8.07 -2.28
N THR A 28 -2.27 -8.38 -2.48
CA THR A 28 -1.79 -9.70 -2.95
C THR A 28 -0.98 -10.35 -1.85
N TYR A 29 -1.40 -11.52 -1.40
CA TYR A 29 -0.70 -12.28 -0.38
C TYR A 29 -1.02 -13.76 -0.45
N ASP A 30 -0.11 -14.60 0.03
CA ASP A 30 -0.31 -16.03 0.16
C ASP A 30 -0.06 -16.44 1.61
N THR A 31 -1.11 -16.91 2.28
CA THR A 31 -1.04 -17.29 3.69
C THR A 31 -0.20 -18.54 3.94
N THR A 32 0.18 -19.28 2.89
CA THR A 32 1.07 -20.45 2.97
C THR A 32 2.55 -20.08 2.85
N LEU A 33 2.86 -18.90 2.31
CA LEU A 33 4.22 -18.43 2.07
C LEU A 33 4.72 -17.45 3.12
N ALA A 34 3.83 -16.65 3.72
CA ALA A 34 4.19 -15.67 4.73
C ALA A 34 3.16 -15.61 5.87
N THR A 35 3.65 -15.39 7.09
CA THR A 35 2.79 -14.94 8.18
C THR A 35 2.32 -13.51 7.94
N ARG A 36 1.20 -13.13 8.55
CA ARG A 36 0.69 -11.75 8.53
C ARG A 36 1.74 -10.73 8.98
N LYS A 37 2.51 -11.08 10.01
CA LYS A 37 3.57 -10.22 10.56
C LYS A 37 4.70 -10.01 9.56
N GLN A 38 5.10 -11.06 8.84
CA GLN A 38 6.10 -10.93 7.78
C GLN A 38 5.55 -10.01 6.70
N PHE A 39 4.41 -10.33 6.11
CA PHE A 39 3.78 -9.52 5.06
C PHE A 39 3.64 -8.03 5.42
N LEU A 40 3.20 -7.72 6.64
CA LEU A 40 3.14 -6.34 7.14
C LEU A 40 4.52 -5.70 7.22
N GLY A 41 5.53 -6.42 7.71
CA GLY A 41 6.90 -5.95 7.81
C GLY A 41 7.49 -5.59 6.45
N ASP A 42 7.18 -6.35 5.40
CA ASP A 42 7.74 -6.07 4.08
C ASP A 42 7.05 -4.90 3.41
N LEU A 43 5.72 -4.83 3.51
CA LEU A 43 4.98 -3.68 3.01
C LEU A 43 5.35 -2.40 3.79
N ALA A 44 5.71 -2.52 5.07
CA ALA A 44 6.25 -1.42 5.85
C ALA A 44 7.57 -0.87 5.27
N THR A 45 8.39 -1.70 4.62
CA THR A 45 9.66 -1.23 4.00
C THR A 45 9.46 -0.30 2.80
N TRP A 46 8.27 -0.34 2.18
CA TRP A 46 7.91 0.58 1.10
C TRP A 46 7.64 1.99 1.62
N HIS A 47 7.35 2.13 2.92
CA HIS A 47 7.06 3.41 3.52
C HIS A 47 8.32 4.24 3.72
N THR A 48 8.19 5.56 3.66
CA THR A 48 9.26 6.51 3.98
C THR A 48 8.82 7.50 5.06
N LEU A 49 9.78 8.19 5.65
CA LEU A 49 9.53 9.30 6.56
C LEU A 49 8.88 10.45 5.79
N ASP A 50 7.87 11.10 6.38
CA ASP A 50 7.17 12.21 5.75
C ASP A 50 7.98 13.52 5.95
N PRO A 51 8.61 14.07 4.89
CA PRO A 51 9.50 15.22 5.03
C PRO A 51 8.77 16.54 5.36
N ARG A 52 7.43 16.54 5.45
CA ARG A 52 6.67 17.72 5.92
C ARG A 52 6.84 17.98 7.41
N TYR A 53 7.33 16.99 8.18
CA TYR A 53 7.65 17.17 9.59
C TYR A 53 9.12 17.59 9.73
N ASP A 54 9.35 18.68 10.45
CA ASP A 54 10.70 19.25 10.61
C ASP A 54 11.58 18.44 11.57
N LEU A 55 10.97 17.79 12.58
CA LEU A 55 11.67 17.02 13.59
C LEU A 55 11.69 15.54 13.24
N ALA A 56 12.85 14.90 13.40
CA ALA A 56 13.02 13.47 13.17
C ALA A 56 12.11 12.60 14.07
N SER A 57 11.82 13.05 15.30
CA SER A 57 10.85 12.39 16.18
C SER A 57 9.45 12.37 15.57
N ASP A 58 9.03 13.51 15.03
CA ASP A 58 7.69 13.68 14.47
C ASP A 58 7.54 12.88 13.17
N GLN A 59 8.60 12.80 12.37
CA GLN A 59 8.67 11.92 11.20
C GLN A 59 8.51 10.44 11.58
N GLN A 60 9.16 10.01 12.66
CA GLN A 60 9.07 8.64 13.16
C GLN A 60 7.69 8.33 13.73
N ASP A 61 7.12 9.24 14.53
CA ASP A 61 5.78 9.10 15.10
C ASP A 61 4.71 9.08 13.99
N ALA A 62 4.87 9.92 12.97
CA ALA A 62 4.00 9.90 11.79
C ALA A 62 4.07 8.56 11.07
N LEU A 63 5.28 8.06 10.78
CA LEU A 63 5.47 6.74 10.14
C LEU A 63 4.85 5.62 10.99
N ALA A 64 5.11 5.60 12.30
CA ALA A 64 4.55 4.60 13.21
C ALA A 64 3.02 4.62 13.20
N SER A 65 2.41 5.81 13.20
CA SER A 65 0.96 5.97 13.07
C SER A 65 0.44 5.42 11.73
N LYS A 66 1.14 5.65 10.61
CA LYS A 66 0.74 5.10 9.30
C LYS A 66 0.87 3.58 9.21
N LEU A 67 1.89 3.01 9.83
CA LEU A 67 2.03 1.56 9.93
C LEU A 67 0.97 0.95 10.84
N GLU A 68 0.56 1.63 11.91
CA GLU A 68 -0.59 1.19 12.72
C GLU A 68 -1.89 1.23 11.92
N GLU A 69 -2.13 2.30 11.14
CA GLU A 69 -3.31 2.41 10.26
C GLU A 69 -3.33 1.29 9.21
N LEU A 70 -2.19 1.01 8.56
CA LEU A 70 -2.01 -0.11 7.64
C LEU A 70 -2.37 -1.45 8.30
N ASN A 71 -1.81 -1.69 9.49
CA ASN A 71 -2.03 -2.90 10.26
C ASN A 71 -3.51 -3.08 10.66
N ARG A 72 -4.21 -2.00 10.99
CA ARG A 72 -5.57 -2.08 11.54
C ARG A 72 -6.67 -2.07 10.48
N ARG A 73 -6.44 -1.41 9.33
CA ARG A 73 -7.53 -1.06 8.41
C ARG A 73 -7.33 -1.48 6.97
N VAL A 74 -6.11 -1.83 6.57
CA VAL A 74 -5.78 -2.13 5.16
C VAL A 74 -5.51 -3.61 5.00
N ILE A 75 -4.64 -4.16 5.86
CA ILE A 75 -4.41 -5.60 5.93
C ILE A 75 -5.57 -6.25 6.66
N VAL A 76 -5.99 -7.42 6.17
CA VAL A 76 -7.07 -8.19 6.83
C VAL A 76 -6.74 -8.41 8.31
N PRO A 77 -7.75 -8.40 9.20
CA PRO A 77 -7.56 -8.68 10.62
C PRO A 77 -6.81 -9.99 10.86
N GLU A 78 -6.09 -10.08 11.97
CA GLU A 78 -5.33 -11.29 12.33
C GLU A 78 -6.21 -12.55 12.39
N THR A 79 -7.42 -12.42 12.94
CA THR A 79 -8.40 -13.50 12.98
C THR A 79 -8.79 -14.01 11.60
N ASP A 80 -8.94 -13.10 10.63
CA ASP A 80 -9.33 -13.43 9.26
C ASP A 80 -8.15 -14.02 8.51
N TRP A 81 -6.94 -13.50 8.73
CA TRP A 81 -5.71 -14.08 8.20
C TRP A 81 -5.53 -15.52 8.71
N ASP A 82 -5.71 -15.78 10.00
CA ASP A 82 -5.58 -17.12 10.57
C ASP A 82 -6.64 -18.08 10.02
N ALA A 83 -7.87 -17.60 9.82
CA ALA A 83 -8.92 -18.39 9.17
C ALA A 83 -8.57 -18.70 7.71
N GLN A 84 -8.02 -17.73 6.99
CA GLN A 84 -7.54 -17.89 5.61
C GLN A 84 -6.34 -18.84 5.53
N ALA A 85 -5.40 -18.75 6.47
CA ALA A 85 -4.23 -19.64 6.56
C ALA A 85 -4.63 -21.11 6.78
N LYS A 86 -5.62 -21.37 7.65
CA LYS A 86 -6.18 -22.72 7.85
C LYS A 86 -6.76 -23.32 6.56
N ASN A 87 -7.29 -22.47 5.69
CA ASN A 87 -7.86 -22.85 4.39
C ASN A 87 -6.86 -22.69 3.23
N THR A 88 -5.58 -22.44 3.54
CA THR A 88 -4.49 -22.23 2.58
C THR A 88 -4.86 -21.24 1.48
N ILE A 89 -5.42 -20.10 1.89
CA ILE A 89 -5.90 -19.08 0.96
C ILE A 89 -4.72 -18.28 0.41
N ALA A 90 -4.72 -18.11 -0.90
CA ALA A 90 -3.92 -17.14 -1.63
C ALA A 90 -4.85 -16.11 -2.28
N VAL A 91 -4.42 -14.85 -2.26
CA VAL A 91 -5.14 -13.72 -2.84
C VAL A 91 -4.27 -13.10 -3.92
N THR A 92 -4.81 -13.04 -5.13
CA THR A 92 -4.18 -12.30 -6.24
C THR A 92 -5.02 -11.08 -6.56
N ALA A 93 -4.40 -9.90 -6.52
CA ALA A 93 -5.06 -8.65 -6.87
C ALA A 93 -4.65 -8.16 -8.26
N LYS A 94 -5.58 -7.47 -8.93
CA LYS A 94 -5.30 -6.66 -10.12
C LYS A 94 -6.16 -5.41 -10.11
N VAL A 95 -5.71 -4.38 -10.82
CA VAL A 95 -6.55 -3.21 -11.08
C VAL A 95 -7.68 -3.59 -12.02
N ASP A 96 -8.90 -3.19 -11.67
CA ASP A 96 -10.10 -3.36 -12.48
C ASP A 96 -10.79 -2.01 -12.68
N GLY A 97 -10.53 -1.38 -13.82
CA GLY A 97 -11.10 -0.09 -14.19
C GLY A 97 -10.10 1.07 -14.18
N LYS A 98 -10.65 2.29 -14.09
CA LYS A 98 -9.87 3.52 -14.22
C LYS A 98 -9.06 3.79 -12.95
N VAL A 99 -7.77 4.08 -13.12
CA VAL A 99 -6.92 4.64 -12.08
C VAL A 99 -7.10 6.14 -12.04
N LEU A 100 -7.42 6.68 -10.86
CA LEU A 100 -7.50 8.11 -10.61
C LEU A 100 -6.20 8.56 -9.94
N VAL A 101 -5.60 9.61 -10.47
CA VAL A 101 -4.38 10.22 -9.93
C VAL A 101 -4.73 11.66 -9.60
N ASP A 102 -4.31 12.10 -8.41
CA ASP A 102 -4.54 13.44 -7.90
C ASP A 102 -6.03 13.82 -7.94
N TYR A 103 -6.87 12.86 -7.55
CA TYR A 103 -8.30 13.05 -7.39
C TYR A 103 -8.66 13.17 -5.91
N ASP A 104 -8.93 14.41 -5.48
CA ASP A 104 -9.22 14.71 -4.08
C ASP A 104 -10.64 14.29 -3.66
N HIS A 105 -10.77 13.05 -3.20
CA HIS A 105 -12.00 12.53 -2.57
C HIS A 105 -11.79 12.22 -1.08
N LEU A 106 -10.58 12.46 -0.57
CA LEU A 106 -10.18 12.12 0.80
C LEU A 106 -9.75 13.33 1.62
N SER A 107 -9.49 14.50 1.01
CA SER A 107 -9.18 15.70 1.79
C SER A 107 -10.44 16.44 2.21
N PRO A 108 -10.48 16.93 3.46
CA PRO A 108 -11.62 17.66 4.00
C PRO A 108 -11.69 19.13 3.53
N GLN A 109 -10.68 19.65 2.83
CA GLN A 109 -10.60 21.08 2.46
C GLN A 109 -10.18 21.28 1.00
N PRO A 110 -10.88 22.14 0.23
CA PRO A 110 -10.43 22.54 -1.10
C PRO A 110 -9.01 23.13 -1.08
N GLY A 111 -8.15 22.71 -2.02
CA GLY A 111 -6.79 23.24 -2.21
C GLY A 111 -5.69 22.52 -1.42
N SER A 112 -6.01 21.59 -0.52
CA SER A 112 -4.98 20.80 0.17
C SER A 112 -4.23 19.86 -0.77
N LEU A 113 -4.91 19.31 -1.78
CA LEU A 113 -4.25 18.43 -2.76
C LEU A 113 -3.27 19.19 -3.66
N ASP A 114 -3.60 20.40 -4.14
CA ASP A 114 -2.70 21.18 -5.00
C ASP A 114 -1.37 21.51 -4.29
N VAL A 115 -1.44 21.82 -2.99
CA VAL A 115 -0.25 22.05 -2.16
C VAL A 115 0.57 20.76 -2.04
N LEU A 116 -0.08 19.63 -1.76
CA LEU A 116 0.55 18.32 -1.68
C LEU A 116 1.25 17.96 -3.00
N MET A 117 0.60 18.15 -4.15
CA MET A 117 1.17 17.88 -5.47
C MET A 117 2.41 18.74 -5.74
N ARG A 118 2.39 20.03 -5.35
CA ARG A 118 3.57 20.90 -5.48
C ARG A 118 4.76 20.40 -4.66
N ASP A 119 4.50 19.71 -3.55
CA ASP A 119 5.51 19.10 -2.71
C ASP A 119 5.89 17.67 -3.11
N GLY A 120 5.34 17.17 -4.23
CA GLY A 120 5.64 15.86 -4.80
C GLY A 120 4.77 14.72 -4.27
N TYR A 121 3.72 15.04 -3.51
CA TYR A 121 2.76 14.05 -3.03
C TYR A 121 1.65 13.84 -4.04
N HIS A 122 1.39 12.58 -4.36
CA HIS A 122 0.35 12.17 -5.28
C HIS A 122 -0.61 11.22 -4.60
N LEU A 123 -1.91 11.39 -4.89
CA LEU A 123 -2.94 10.47 -4.44
C LEU A 123 -3.31 9.54 -5.61
N VAL A 124 -3.14 8.24 -5.44
CA VAL A 124 -3.50 7.26 -6.46
C VAL A 124 -4.60 6.35 -5.94
N THR A 125 -5.74 6.39 -6.60
CA THR A 125 -6.91 5.57 -6.27
C THR A 125 -7.16 4.55 -7.37
N THR A 126 -7.26 3.30 -6.95
CA THR A 126 -7.44 2.14 -7.80
C THR A 126 -8.66 1.36 -7.36
N ASN A 127 -9.41 0.85 -8.33
CA ASN A 127 -10.36 -0.22 -8.05
C ASN A 127 -9.60 -1.55 -8.21
N ILE A 128 -9.65 -2.38 -7.19
CA ILE A 128 -8.98 -3.67 -7.11
C ILE A 128 -10.01 -4.78 -7.24
N LEU A 129 -9.70 -5.73 -8.12
CA LEU A 129 -10.33 -7.05 -8.16
C LEU A 129 -9.37 -8.05 -7.49
N ALA A 130 -9.74 -8.51 -6.30
CA ALA A 130 -9.03 -9.53 -5.55
C ALA A 130 -9.67 -10.90 -5.79
N THR A 131 -8.87 -11.87 -6.24
CA THR A 131 -9.31 -13.26 -6.43
C THR A 131 -8.73 -14.12 -5.31
N TYR A 132 -9.62 -14.77 -4.57
CA TYR A 132 -9.30 -15.63 -3.43
C TYR A 132 -9.36 -17.08 -3.87
N THR A 133 -8.28 -17.83 -3.66
CA THR A 133 -8.20 -19.26 -3.99
C THR A 133 -7.67 -20.04 -2.80
N GLY A 134 -8.26 -21.19 -2.47
CA GLY A 134 -7.78 -22.05 -1.38
C GLY A 134 -8.31 -23.48 -1.45
N ARG A 135 -8.19 -24.21 -0.34
CA ARG A 135 -8.73 -25.58 -0.22
C ARG A 135 -10.26 -25.60 -0.23
N GLY A 136 -10.84 -26.72 -0.66
CA GLY A 136 -12.28 -27.00 -0.56
C GLY A 136 -13.13 -26.16 -1.51
N ASP A 137 -12.68 -26.03 -2.76
CA ASP A 137 -13.36 -25.27 -3.83
C ASP A 137 -13.57 -23.78 -3.52
N VAL A 138 -12.81 -23.23 -2.58
CA VAL A 138 -12.81 -21.79 -2.30
C VAL A 138 -12.22 -21.06 -3.49
N ASN A 139 -13.09 -20.44 -4.28
CA ASN A 139 -12.76 -19.56 -5.38
C ASN A 139 -13.81 -18.45 -5.48
N TYR A 140 -13.45 -17.23 -5.10
CA TYR A 140 -14.35 -16.09 -5.19
C TYR A 140 -13.58 -14.80 -5.46
N GLN A 141 -14.33 -13.76 -5.82
CA GLN A 141 -13.79 -12.46 -6.20
C GLN A 141 -14.43 -11.36 -5.37
N GLU A 142 -13.62 -10.39 -4.97
CA GLU A 142 -14.07 -9.16 -4.31
C GLU A 142 -13.58 -7.93 -5.06
N HIS A 143 -14.42 -6.90 -5.08
CA HIS A 143 -14.07 -5.58 -5.62
C HIS A 143 -14.06 -4.55 -4.51
N TYR A 144 -12.97 -3.79 -4.41
CA TYR A 144 -12.87 -2.67 -3.48
C TYR A 144 -11.94 -1.59 -4.02
N ALA A 145 -12.07 -0.37 -3.51
CA ALA A 145 -11.14 0.70 -3.83
C ALA A 145 -9.92 0.64 -2.90
N VAL A 146 -8.75 1.02 -3.41
CA VAL A 146 -7.54 1.26 -2.63
C VAL A 146 -6.96 2.58 -3.06
N SER A 147 -6.83 3.48 -2.10
CA SER A 147 -6.20 4.77 -2.27
C SER A 147 -4.85 4.76 -1.55
N VAL A 148 -3.80 5.25 -2.20
CA VAL A 148 -2.45 5.37 -1.63
C VAL A 148 -1.90 6.78 -1.83
N GLN A 149 -1.19 7.28 -0.83
CA GLN A 149 -0.41 8.50 -0.96
C GLN A 149 1.04 8.13 -1.24
N VAL A 150 1.59 8.67 -2.32
CA VAL A 150 2.95 8.43 -2.78
C VAL A 150 3.70 9.76 -2.76
N LEU A 151 4.95 9.77 -2.34
CA LEU A 151 5.86 10.90 -2.48
C LEU A 151 6.87 10.58 -3.58
N CYS A 152 7.03 11.46 -4.57
CA CYS A 152 8.03 11.32 -5.63
C CYS A 152 8.93 12.56 -5.67
N GLY A 153 10.17 12.43 -6.14
CA GLY A 153 11.10 13.56 -6.28
C GLY A 153 11.88 13.94 -5.02
N ARG A 154 11.22 14.08 -3.86
CA ARG A 154 11.85 14.48 -2.58
C ARG A 154 12.04 13.32 -1.59
N THR A 155 12.18 12.11 -2.11
CA THR A 155 12.26 10.90 -1.31
C THR A 155 13.67 10.67 -0.77
N VAL A 156 13.72 10.09 0.44
CA VAL A 156 14.95 9.57 1.03
C VAL A 156 14.90 8.05 0.92
N PRO A 157 15.78 7.43 0.09
CA PRO A 157 15.85 5.98 0.00
C PRO A 157 16.19 5.36 1.35
N VAL A 158 15.51 4.26 1.67
CA VAL A 158 15.88 3.45 2.83
C VAL A 158 17.26 2.85 2.58
N ALA A 159 18.14 2.86 3.59
CA ALA A 159 19.48 2.30 3.48
C ALA A 159 19.42 0.83 3.03
N GLY A 160 20.22 0.48 2.01
CA GLY A 160 20.25 -0.87 1.43
C GLY A 160 19.13 -1.19 0.43
N SER A 161 18.23 -0.23 0.14
CA SER A 161 17.31 -0.37 -0.99
C SER A 161 18.01 -0.11 -2.33
N GLY A 162 17.50 -0.69 -3.42
CA GLY A 162 17.95 -0.37 -4.77
C GLY A 162 17.45 0.98 -5.30
N GLN A 163 16.76 1.76 -4.46
CA GLN A 163 16.18 3.04 -4.84
C GLN A 163 17.20 4.17 -4.82
N THR A 164 16.94 5.15 -5.66
CA THR A 164 17.67 6.40 -5.77
C THR A 164 16.84 7.56 -5.27
N PRO A 165 17.46 8.67 -4.84
CA PRO A 165 16.72 9.90 -4.57
C PRO A 165 15.87 10.27 -5.78
N ALA A 166 14.63 10.71 -5.53
CA ALA A 166 13.58 11.01 -6.49
C ALA A 166 12.68 9.83 -6.92
N ASP A 167 13.08 8.57 -6.69
CA ASP A 167 12.16 7.45 -6.86
C ASP A 167 10.97 7.59 -5.91
N CYS A 168 9.80 7.21 -6.37
CA CYS A 168 8.59 7.28 -5.57
C CYS A 168 8.67 6.38 -4.34
N LYS A 169 8.13 6.83 -3.21
CA LYS A 169 7.99 6.08 -1.96
C LYS A 169 6.57 6.17 -1.45
N LEU A 170 6.13 5.14 -0.75
CA LEU A 170 4.82 5.12 -0.12
C LEU A 170 4.83 5.99 1.14
N ILE A 171 3.81 6.83 1.31
CA ILE A 171 3.59 7.60 2.56
C ILE A 171 2.56 6.89 3.42
N ARG A 172 1.43 6.48 2.82
CA ARG A 172 0.37 5.73 3.51
C ARG A 172 -0.60 5.08 2.54
N PHE A 173 -1.30 4.07 3.05
CA PHE A 173 -2.56 3.60 2.50
C PHE A 173 -3.72 4.37 3.15
N PHE A 174 -4.79 4.56 2.39
CA PHE A 174 -6.07 4.99 2.93
C PHE A 174 -7.02 3.80 2.96
N PRO A 175 -7.69 3.56 4.10
CA PRO A 175 -8.73 2.56 4.18
C PRO A 175 -9.98 3.11 3.50
N GLU A 176 -10.17 2.75 2.23
CA GLU A 176 -11.50 2.76 1.66
C GLU A 176 -12.30 1.69 2.40
N THR A 177 -13.54 1.98 2.79
CA THR A 177 -14.36 0.99 3.49
C THR A 177 -14.57 -0.21 2.55
N ARG A 178 -13.95 -1.37 2.88
CA ARG A 178 -14.40 -2.65 2.32
C ARG A 178 -15.85 -2.82 2.78
N LYS A 179 -16.79 -2.70 1.85
CA LYS A 179 -18.21 -2.87 2.14
C LYS A 179 -18.54 -4.33 2.36
#